data_AF-A0A2S7Q2H5-F1
#
_entry.id   AF-A0A2S7Q2H5-F1
#
_cell.length_a   1.000
_cell.length_b   1.000
_cell.length_c   1.000
_cell.angle_alpha   90.00
_cell.angle_beta   90.00
_cell.angle_gamma   90.00
#
_symmetry.space_group_name_H-M   'P 1'
#
loop_
_entity.id
_entity.type
_entity.pdbx_description
1 polymer ?
#
loop_
_entity_poly.entity_id
_entity_poly.type
_entity_poly.pdbx_seq_one_letter_code
_entity_poly.pdbx_strand_id
1 'polypeptide(L)'
;MLKRWLKDASNKSSGNKNSKVNSMFVLLVQKLEANAKWIEGKRSKVEFAPNNRAGVEGFLKGFEWEKTPLGAFVVGQRKQREEKAKMLEEGRREEERKRKLEREKEKEIEGSEEGSEAEDEEEDSEAGFQDPESDDEE
;
A
#
# COMPACT_ATOMS: atom_id res chain seq x y z
N MET A 1 -0.11 33.46 15.75
CA MET A 1 -0.40 32.75 17.02
C MET A 1 -0.20 31.24 16.88
N LEU A 2 -0.90 30.57 15.95
CA LEU A 2 -0.82 29.10 15.75
C LEU A 2 0.60 28.55 15.50
N LYS A 3 1.39 29.19 14.61
CA LYS A 3 2.78 28.78 14.36
C LYS A 3 3.68 28.85 15.61
N ARG A 4 3.44 29.80 16.51
CA ARG A 4 4.21 29.94 17.75
C ARG A 4 3.85 28.83 18.72
N TRP A 5 2.56 28.57 18.90
CA TRP A 5 2.10 27.42 19.69
C TRP A 5 2.65 26.09 19.15
N LEU A 6 2.67 25.92 17.82
CA LEU A 6 3.19 24.69 17.23
C LEU A 6 4.68 24.48 17.49
N LYS A 7 5.47 25.57 17.56
CA LYS A 7 6.90 25.51 17.91
C LYS A 7 7.09 25.00 19.35
N ASP A 8 6.24 25.43 20.26
CA ASP A 8 6.25 24.97 21.66
C ASP A 8 5.77 23.52 21.76
N ALA A 9 4.71 23.16 21.03
CA ALA A 9 4.18 21.80 20.96
C ALA A 9 5.16 20.81 20.30
N SER A 10 6.03 21.28 19.38
CA SER A 10 7.08 20.47 18.75
C SER A 10 8.44 20.57 19.45
N ASN A 11 8.49 21.15 20.65
CA ASN A 11 9.75 21.33 21.39
C ASN A 11 10.41 19.97 21.68
N LYS A 12 11.72 19.88 21.47
CA LYS A 12 12.51 18.65 21.67
C LYS A 12 12.56 18.19 23.14
N SER A 13 12.42 19.12 24.09
CA SER A 13 12.50 18.85 25.52
C SER A 13 11.15 18.44 26.14
N SER A 14 10.08 19.18 25.83
CA SER A 14 8.76 19.03 26.48
C SER A 14 7.61 18.70 25.52
N GLY A 15 7.85 18.76 24.21
CA GLY A 15 6.82 18.59 23.18
C GLY A 15 6.75 17.19 22.58
N ASN A 16 5.98 17.07 21.50
CA ASN A 16 5.83 15.82 20.77
C ASN A 16 7.14 15.45 20.05
N LYS A 17 7.66 14.24 20.33
CA LYS A 17 8.92 13.73 19.76
C LYS A 17 8.75 13.11 18.37
N ASN A 18 7.52 12.90 17.90
CA ASN A 18 7.24 12.36 16.58
C ASN A 18 7.39 13.45 15.51
N SER A 19 8.55 13.49 14.85
CA SER A 19 8.89 14.47 13.82
C SER A 19 7.89 14.47 12.65
N LYS A 20 7.39 13.29 12.26
CA LYS A 20 6.41 13.14 11.18
C LYS A 20 5.10 13.84 11.51
N VAL A 21 4.59 13.61 12.72
CA VAL A 21 3.36 14.25 13.20
C VAL A 21 3.54 15.78 13.27
N ASN A 22 4.66 16.24 13.81
CA ASN A 22 4.97 17.67 13.87
C ASN A 22 4.99 18.31 12.48
N SER A 23 5.67 17.70 11.52
CA SER A 23 5.71 18.18 10.12
C SER A 23 4.32 18.22 9.48
N MET A 24 3.47 17.22 9.74
CA MET A 24 2.09 17.22 9.24
C MET A 24 1.26 18.37 9.82
N PHE A 25 1.41 18.68 11.11
CA PHE A 25 0.76 19.83 11.72
C PHE A 25 1.28 21.16 11.18
N VAL A 26 2.59 21.28 10.93
CA VAL A 26 3.17 22.48 10.31
C VAL A 26 2.53 22.72 8.94
N LEU A 27 2.46 21.67 8.13
CA LEU A 27 1.85 21.74 6.80
C LEU A 27 0.36 22.11 6.89
N LEU A 28 -0.39 21.49 7.80
CA LEU A 28 -1.82 21.79 7.99
C LEU A 28 -2.03 23.27 8.37
N VAL A 29 -1.26 23.78 9.32
CA VAL A 29 -1.34 25.19 9.73
C VAL A 29 -1.01 26.13 8.57
N GLN A 30 0.00 25.81 7.74
CA GLN A 30 0.31 26.59 6.54
C GLN A 30 -0.86 26.63 5.55
N LYS A 31 -1.56 25.51 5.34
CA LYS A 31 -2.73 25.46 4.44
C LYS A 31 -3.92 26.21 5.00
N LEU A 32 -4.14 26.17 6.32
CA LEU A 32 -5.17 26.97 6.98
C LEU A 32 -4.91 28.47 6.85
N GLU A 33 -3.66 28.91 7.07
CA GLU A 33 -3.28 30.32 6.89
C GLU A 33 -3.41 30.78 5.43
N ALA A 34 -3.02 29.93 4.46
CA ALA A 34 -3.20 30.23 3.05
C ALA A 34 -4.69 30.38 2.69
N ASN A 35 -5.55 29.53 3.25
CA ASN A 35 -6.99 29.62 3.05
C ASN A 35 -7.60 30.86 3.70
N ALA A 36 -7.16 31.23 4.91
CA ALA A 36 -7.59 32.44 5.57
C ALA A 36 -7.26 33.69 4.74
N LYS A 37 -6.01 33.81 4.26
CA LYS A 37 -5.59 34.91 3.36
C LYS A 37 -6.38 34.94 2.06
N TRP A 38 -6.71 33.76 1.51
CA TRP A 38 -7.53 33.66 0.31
C TRP A 38 -8.95 34.18 0.57
N ILE A 39 -9.58 33.80 1.69
CA ILE A 39 -10.90 34.30 2.10
C ILE A 39 -10.86 35.82 2.31
N GLU A 40 -9.86 36.33 3.03
CA GLU A 40 -9.68 37.76 3.27
C GLU A 40 -9.53 38.55 1.96
N GLY A 41 -8.71 38.05 1.02
CA GLY A 41 -8.55 38.65 -0.31
C GLY A 41 -9.79 38.56 -1.20
N LYS A 42 -10.70 37.62 -0.94
CA LYS A 42 -12.03 37.59 -1.60
C LYS A 42 -12.98 38.58 -0.94
N ARG A 43 -12.96 38.69 0.40
CA ARG A 43 -13.79 39.64 1.16
C ARG A 43 -13.45 41.09 0.84
N SER A 44 -12.18 41.42 0.58
CA SER A 44 -11.79 42.79 0.23
C SER A 44 -12.37 43.29 -1.10
N LYS A 45 -12.88 42.39 -1.95
CA LYS A 45 -13.50 42.70 -3.25
C LYS A 45 -15.03 42.76 -3.20
N VAL A 46 -15.59 42.64 -2.00
CA VAL A 46 -17.03 42.58 -1.79
C VAL A 46 -17.52 43.94 -1.32
N GLU A 47 -18.56 44.45 -1.98
CA GLU A 47 -19.17 45.75 -1.66
C GLU A 47 -20.40 45.65 -0.75
N PHE A 48 -20.86 44.44 -0.40
CA PHE A 48 -22.01 44.30 0.51
C PHE A 48 -21.61 44.50 1.97
N ALA A 49 -22.45 45.22 2.72
CA ALA A 49 -22.30 45.38 4.15
C ALA A 49 -22.63 44.08 4.90
N PRO A 50 -22.08 43.84 6.11
CA PRO A 50 -22.36 42.64 6.91
C PRO A 50 -23.85 42.40 7.22
N ASN A 51 -24.68 43.45 7.20
CA ASN A 51 -26.13 43.35 7.39
C ASN A 51 -26.87 42.76 6.17
N ASN A 52 -26.24 42.75 5.00
CA ASN A 52 -26.80 42.10 3.81
C ASN A 52 -26.61 40.58 3.90
N ARG A 53 -27.56 39.91 4.54
CA ARG A 53 -27.55 38.44 4.73
C ARG A 53 -27.47 37.67 3.41
N ALA A 54 -28.18 38.11 2.38
CA ALA A 54 -28.15 37.47 1.06
C ALA A 54 -26.77 37.54 0.41
N GLY A 55 -26.07 38.67 0.55
CA GLY A 55 -24.69 38.81 0.08
C GLY A 55 -23.72 37.90 0.83
N VAL A 56 -23.84 37.85 2.17
CA VAL A 56 -22.99 37.01 3.02
C VAL A 56 -23.18 35.52 2.71
N GLU A 57 -24.42 35.06 2.58
CA GLU A 57 -24.75 33.67 2.22
C GLU A 57 -24.27 33.33 0.80
N GLY A 58 -24.32 34.30 -0.12
CA GLY A 58 -23.85 34.16 -1.50
C GLY A 58 -22.33 34.27 -1.69
N PHE A 59 -21.57 34.67 -0.67
CA PHE A 59 -20.16 35.07 -0.80
C PHE A 59 -19.26 34.01 -1.47
N LEU A 60 -19.48 32.74 -1.17
CA LEU A 60 -18.73 31.61 -1.75
C LEU A 60 -19.59 30.78 -2.72
N LYS A 61 -20.79 31.24 -3.06
CA LYS A 61 -21.66 30.54 -4.01
C LYS A 61 -21.02 30.58 -5.40
N GLY A 62 -20.84 29.41 -6.00
CA GLY A 62 -20.15 29.26 -7.30
C GLY A 62 -18.65 29.02 -7.20
N PHE A 63 -18.05 29.07 -5.99
CA PHE A 63 -16.69 28.56 -5.79
C PHE A 63 -16.74 27.07 -5.45
N GLU A 64 -16.09 26.27 -6.27
CA GLU A 64 -15.82 24.87 -5.93
C GLU A 64 -14.86 24.83 -4.74
N TRP A 65 -15.28 24.16 -3.66
CA TRP A 65 -14.46 24.04 -2.46
C TRP A 65 -13.11 23.38 -2.75
N GLU A 66 -13.03 22.48 -3.73
CA GLU A 66 -11.80 21.79 -4.17
C GLU A 66 -10.75 22.74 -4.75
N LYS A 67 -11.17 23.88 -5.29
CA LYS A 67 -10.25 24.90 -5.84
C LYS A 67 -9.72 25.85 -4.77
N THR A 68 -10.22 25.76 -3.54
CA THR A 68 -9.68 26.55 -2.42
C THR A 68 -8.31 26.00 -2.00
N PRO A 69 -7.40 26.82 -1.43
CA PRO A 69 -6.09 26.36 -0.98
C PRO A 69 -6.16 25.18 0.01
N LEU A 70 -7.18 25.15 0.87
CA LEU A 70 -7.40 24.04 1.79
C LEU A 70 -8.05 22.84 1.09
N GLY A 71 -9.05 23.07 0.25
CA GLY A 71 -9.74 22.00 -0.47
C GLY A 71 -8.82 21.23 -1.41
N ALA A 72 -7.99 21.92 -2.19
CA ALA A 72 -7.01 21.30 -3.07
C ALA A 72 -6.04 20.40 -2.30
N PHE A 73 -5.63 20.85 -1.11
CA PHE A 73 -4.78 20.06 -0.21
C PHE A 73 -5.51 18.81 0.30
N VAL A 74 -6.77 18.91 0.71
CA VAL A 74 -7.56 17.78 1.19
C VAL A 74 -7.80 16.76 0.07
N VAL A 75 -8.14 17.20 -1.14
CA VAL A 75 -8.30 16.33 -2.30
C VAL A 75 -6.99 15.60 -2.60
N GLY A 76 -5.86 16.30 -2.61
CA GLY A 76 -4.54 15.69 -2.79
C GLY A 76 -4.21 14.66 -1.70
N GLN A 77 -4.53 14.95 -0.44
CA GLN A 77 -4.34 14.01 0.67
C GLN A 77 -5.20 12.75 0.54
N ARG A 78 -6.45 12.87 0.05
CA ARG A 78 -7.32 11.71 -0.18
C ARG A 78 -6.78 10.82 -1.30
N LYS A 79 -6.42 11.42 -2.44
CA LYS A 79 -5.80 10.71 -3.56
C LYS A 79 -4.54 9.96 -3.16
N GLN A 80 -3.63 10.61 -2.43
CA GLN A 80 -2.40 9.95 -1.93
C GLN A 80 -2.70 8.78 -0.99
N ARG A 81 -3.76 8.86 -0.19
CA ARG A 81 -4.17 7.76 0.70
C ARG A 81 -4.79 6.61 -0.10
N GLU A 82 -5.61 6.92 -1.10
CA GLU A 82 -6.21 5.95 -2.00
C GLU A 82 -5.15 5.22 -2.83
N GLU A 83 -4.20 5.95 -3.44
CA GLU A 83 -3.08 5.37 -4.18
C GLU A 83 -2.20 4.49 -3.29
N LYS A 84 -1.91 4.93 -2.06
CA LYS A 84 -1.15 4.13 -1.10
C LYS A 84 -1.91 2.88 -0.67
N ALA A 85 -3.22 2.97 -0.47
CA ALA A 85 -4.04 1.81 -0.12
C ALA A 85 -4.08 0.79 -1.26
N LYS A 86 -4.27 1.27 -2.50
CA LYS A 86 -4.26 0.43 -3.71
C LYS A 86 -2.92 -0.29 -3.89
N MET A 87 -1.80 0.42 -3.74
CA MET A 87 -0.46 -0.18 -3.84
C MET A 87 -0.21 -1.25 -2.77
N LEU A 88 -0.66 -1.02 -1.54
CA LEU A 88 -0.55 -2.03 -0.47
C LEU A 88 -1.43 -3.25 -0.71
N GLU A 89 -2.62 -3.05 -1.26
CA GLU A 89 -3.52 -4.15 -1.63
C GLU A 89 -2.97 -4.99 -2.79
N GLU A 90 -2.42 -4.34 -3.83
CA GLU A 90 -1.75 -5.00 -4.94
C GLU A 90 -0.54 -5.82 -4.45
N GLY A 91 0.29 -5.26 -3.57
CA GLY A 91 1.42 -5.97 -2.96
C GLY A 91 0.99 -7.20 -2.16
N ARG A 92 -0.08 -7.09 -1.35
CA ARG A 92 -0.61 -8.24 -0.59
C ARG A 92 -1.12 -9.34 -1.52
N ARG A 93 -1.80 -8.96 -2.61
CA ARG A 93 -2.31 -9.92 -3.60
C ARG A 93 -1.18 -10.63 -4.35
N GLU A 94 -0.10 -9.93 -4.64
CA GLU A 94 1.07 -10.50 -5.30
C GLU A 94 1.84 -11.46 -4.38
N GLU A 95 2.05 -11.10 -3.10
CA GLU A 95 2.65 -12.01 -2.11
C GLU A 95 1.81 -13.28 -1.90
N GLU A 96 0.49 -13.15 -1.82
CA GLU A 96 -0.41 -14.31 -1.69
C GLU A 96 -0.34 -15.22 -2.93
N ARG A 97 -0.28 -14.63 -4.13
CA ARG A 97 -0.10 -15.40 -5.38
C ARG A 97 1.24 -16.12 -5.41
N LYS A 98 2.33 -15.42 -5.08
CA LYS A 98 3.68 -16.00 -5.03
C LYS A 98 3.73 -17.16 -4.03
N ARG A 99 3.17 -16.96 -2.83
CA ARG A 99 3.13 -17.99 -1.78
C ARG A 99 2.24 -19.19 -2.15
N LYS A 100 1.21 -19.00 -2.99
CA LYS A 100 0.39 -20.11 -3.51
C LYS A 100 1.16 -20.90 -4.57
N LEU A 101 1.83 -20.21 -5.50
CA LEU A 101 2.66 -20.81 -6.53
C LEU A 101 3.86 -21.58 -5.93
N GLU A 102 4.53 -21.02 -4.93
CA GLU A 102 5.61 -21.70 -4.21
C GLU A 102 5.12 -22.98 -3.54
N ARG A 103 3.95 -22.94 -2.88
CA ARG A 103 3.34 -24.13 -2.26
C ARG A 103 2.86 -25.18 -3.28
N GLU A 104 2.38 -24.76 -4.44
CA GLU A 104 2.00 -25.68 -5.52
C GLU A 104 3.24 -26.36 -6.10
N LYS A 105 4.32 -25.60 -6.31
CA LYS A 105 5.60 -26.13 -6.80
C LYS A 105 6.28 -27.08 -5.80
N GLU A 106 6.22 -26.77 -4.51
CA GLU A 106 6.76 -27.64 -3.45
C GLU A 106 6.01 -28.98 -3.40
N LYS A 107 4.69 -28.97 -3.53
CA LYS A 107 3.88 -30.19 -3.63
C LYS A 107 4.13 -31.01 -4.89
N GLU A 108 4.40 -30.35 -6.01
CA GLU A 108 4.73 -31.02 -7.28
C GLU A 108 6.09 -31.73 -7.19
N ILE A 109 7.06 -31.13 -6.50
CA ILE A 109 8.37 -31.74 -6.24
C ILE A 109 8.23 -32.93 -5.27
N GLU A 110 7.50 -32.75 -4.16
CA GLU A 110 7.26 -33.82 -3.17
C GLU A 110 6.48 -35.00 -3.76
N GLY A 111 5.46 -34.73 -4.59
CA GLY A 111 4.71 -35.77 -5.30
C GLY A 111 5.47 -36.45 -6.46
N SER A 112 6.59 -35.88 -6.90
CA SER A 112 7.47 -36.50 -7.90
C SER A 112 8.57 -37.39 -7.29
N GLU A 113 8.86 -37.27 -5.99
CA GLU A 113 9.78 -38.17 -5.26
C GLU A 113 9.09 -39.44 -4.72
N GLU A 114 7.77 -39.45 -4.51
CA GLU A 114 7.01 -40.67 -4.13
C GLU A 114 6.56 -41.54 -5.34
N GLY A 115 6.90 -41.14 -6.58
CA GLY A 115 6.44 -41.80 -7.81
C GLY A 115 7.47 -42.67 -8.55
N SER A 116 8.65 -42.95 -7.96
CA SER A 116 9.74 -43.68 -8.64
C SER A 116 10.11 -45.02 -7.98
N GLU A 117 9.18 -45.69 -7.30
CA GLU A 117 9.37 -47.09 -6.85
C GLU A 117 8.14 -47.92 -7.25
N ALA A 118 8.26 -48.66 -8.35
CA ALA A 118 7.64 -49.96 -8.66
C ALA A 118 7.25 -50.03 -10.15
N GLU A 119 8.04 -50.78 -10.92
CA GLU A 119 7.60 -51.77 -11.91
C GLU A 119 8.87 -52.34 -12.58
N ASP A 120 9.60 -53.19 -11.82
CA ASP A 120 10.52 -54.17 -12.38
C ASP A 120 9.78 -55.51 -12.31
N GLU A 121 8.96 -55.78 -13.33
CA GLU A 121 8.26 -57.07 -13.47
C GLU A 121 9.22 -58.10 -14.09
N GLU A 122 9.69 -58.98 -13.20
CA GLU A 122 10.36 -60.25 -13.44
C GLU A 122 9.67 -61.08 -14.55
N GLU A 123 10.33 -61.27 -15.70
CA GLU A 123 9.95 -62.29 -16.68
C GLU A 123 10.74 -63.58 -16.41
N ASP A 124 10.18 -64.40 -15.52
CA ASP A 124 10.56 -65.79 -15.23
C ASP A 124 10.23 -66.68 -16.45
N SER A 125 11.27 -67.12 -17.18
CA SER A 125 11.13 -68.16 -18.22
C SER A 125 11.90 -69.41 -17.82
N GLU A 126 11.20 -70.34 -17.19
CA GLU A 126 11.69 -71.67 -16.80
C GLU A 126 11.75 -72.66 -17.99
N ALA A 127 12.77 -73.53 -17.94
CA ALA A 127 12.91 -74.86 -18.54
C ALA A 127 13.71 -75.03 -19.86
N GLY A 128 14.90 -75.64 -19.73
CA GLY A 128 15.67 -76.20 -20.85
C GLY A 128 16.99 -76.89 -20.44
N PHE A 129 16.90 -77.97 -19.66
CA PHE A 129 18.00 -78.88 -19.29
C PHE A 129 18.83 -79.39 -20.49
N GLN A 130 20.17 -79.24 -20.44
CA GLN A 130 21.15 -80.23 -20.93
C GLN A 130 22.57 -79.92 -20.41
N ASP A 131 23.05 -80.72 -19.45
CA ASP A 131 24.49 -81.04 -19.20
C ASP A 131 24.82 -82.28 -20.09
N PRO A 132 26.06 -82.59 -20.56
CA PRO A 132 27.31 -82.54 -19.79
C PRO A 132 28.65 -82.26 -20.54
N GLU A 133 29.73 -82.27 -19.75
CA GLU A 133 31.18 -82.42 -20.10
C GLU A 133 31.93 -81.11 -20.43
N SER A 134 33.16 -80.82 -19.96
CA SER A 134 34.25 -81.65 -19.41
C SER A 134 35.44 -80.76 -18.95
N ASP A 135 36.13 -81.22 -17.90
CA ASP A 135 37.58 -81.19 -17.60
C ASP A 135 38.45 -79.91 -17.42
N ASP A 136 39.43 -80.13 -16.51
CA ASP A 136 40.75 -79.50 -16.23
C ASP A 136 40.77 -78.15 -15.47
N GLU A 137 41.17 -78.14 -14.19
CA GLU A 137 42.56 -78.20 -13.64
C GLU A 137 43.41 -76.93 -13.90
N GLU A 138 43.45 -76.03 -12.91
CA GLU A 138 44.65 -75.47 -12.22
C GLU A 138 44.28 -74.38 -11.19
#